data_AF-A0A2W2DRY5-F1
#
_entry.id   AF-A0A2W2DRY5-F1
#
_cell.length_a   1.000
_cell.length_b   1.000
_cell.length_c   1.000
_cell.angle_alpha   90.00
_cell.angle_beta   90.00
_cell.angle_gamma   90.00
#
_symmetry.space_group_name_H-M   'P 1'
#
loop_
_entity.id
_entity.type
_entity.pdbx_description
1 polymer ?
#
loop_
_entity_poly.entity_id
_entity_poly.type
_entity_poly.pdbx_seq_one_letter_code
_entity_poly.pdbx_strand_id
1 'polypeptide(L)'
;MGDAEMPDHPFLTTADLAAIGARLAGVDSMKITAIQRNMFESREEIPVRATGGTRRGKYADDPFPKPDGYAGTMPWWHVHRADEVEEWFKRHPRRQKGDGIGGGVRRADAQARQAAHRVAEAEKAVASDLPVRLVVNRAGDQVVVKADGEEFRLDAAVLAAALRLRPVYGGRKAKVASALVREHGVSRDEALTFARVARWLSHAGVDL
;
A
#
# COMPACT_ATOMS: atom_id res chain seq x y z
N MET A 1 -46.70 6.58 -14.96
CA MET A 1 -46.02 5.63 -14.07
C MET A 1 -46.97 4.46 -13.95
N GLY A 2 -46.71 3.37 -14.67
CA GLY A 2 -47.54 2.17 -14.59
C GLY A 2 -47.24 1.43 -13.31
N ASP A 3 -48.29 0.93 -12.64
CA ASP A 3 -48.16 0.08 -11.47
C ASP A 3 -47.23 -1.09 -11.81
N ALA A 4 -46.20 -1.27 -10.99
CA ALA A 4 -45.24 -2.35 -11.14
C ALA A 4 -45.92 -3.67 -10.71
N GLU A 5 -46.63 -4.29 -11.65
CA GLU A 5 -47.28 -5.57 -11.40
C GLU A 5 -46.22 -6.68 -11.33
N MET A 6 -46.29 -7.47 -10.26
CA MET A 6 -45.48 -8.67 -10.12
C MET A 6 -45.86 -9.65 -11.24
N PRO A 7 -44.92 -10.40 -11.82
CA PRO A 7 -45.25 -11.32 -12.89
C PRO A 7 -46.25 -12.38 -12.40
N ASP A 8 -47.27 -12.65 -13.22
CA ASP A 8 -48.33 -13.64 -12.94
C ASP A 8 -47.84 -15.09 -13.01
N HIS A 9 -46.57 -15.30 -13.32
CA HIS A 9 -45.93 -16.61 -13.45
C HIS A 9 -44.81 -16.78 -12.41
N PRO A 10 -44.46 -18.01 -12.01
CA PRO A 10 -43.39 -18.24 -11.06
C PRO A 10 -42.05 -17.66 -11.52
N PHE A 11 -41.40 -16.90 -10.64
CA PHE A 11 -40.19 -16.15 -10.92
C PHE A 11 -39.15 -16.33 -9.80
N LEU A 12 -37.90 -15.99 -10.12
CA LEU A 12 -36.76 -15.91 -9.23
C LEU A 12 -36.43 -14.45 -8.98
N THR A 13 -36.06 -14.15 -7.74
CA THR A 13 -35.49 -12.86 -7.34
C THR A 13 -33.98 -12.97 -7.22
N THR A 14 -33.31 -11.83 -7.03
CA THR A 14 -31.89 -11.81 -6.67
C THR A 14 -31.56 -12.58 -5.38
N ALA A 15 -32.52 -12.75 -4.47
CA ALA A 15 -32.34 -13.57 -3.26
C ALA A 15 -32.32 -15.06 -3.61
N ASP A 16 -33.22 -15.51 -4.50
CA ASP A 16 -33.27 -16.89 -4.97
C ASP A 16 -32.01 -17.25 -5.75
N LEU A 17 -31.53 -16.34 -6.62
CA LEU A 17 -30.27 -16.52 -7.34
C LEU A 17 -29.08 -16.60 -6.38
N ALA A 18 -29.10 -15.85 -5.27
CA ALA A 18 -28.07 -15.93 -4.24
C ALA A 18 -28.12 -17.27 -3.50
N ALA A 19 -29.32 -17.83 -3.24
CA ALA A 19 -29.47 -19.15 -2.66
C ALA A 19 -28.94 -20.26 -3.59
N ILE A 20 -29.25 -20.18 -4.89
CA ILE A 20 -28.70 -21.07 -5.92
C ILE A 20 -27.16 -21.01 -5.91
N GLY A 21 -26.60 -19.80 -5.96
CA GLY A 21 -25.15 -19.60 -5.94
C GLY A 21 -24.49 -20.09 -4.65
N ALA A 22 -25.14 -19.92 -3.50
CA ALA A 22 -24.63 -20.39 -2.20
C ALA A 22 -24.56 -21.93 -2.15
N ARG A 23 -25.64 -22.59 -2.60
CA ARG A 23 -25.70 -24.06 -2.71
C ARG A 23 -24.60 -24.60 -3.62
N LEU A 24 -24.43 -24.04 -4.82
CA LEU A 24 -23.41 -24.50 -5.76
C LEU A 24 -21.98 -24.25 -5.29
N ALA A 25 -21.75 -23.17 -4.56
CA ALA A 25 -20.44 -22.84 -4.01
C ALA A 25 -20.12 -23.57 -2.69
N GLY A 26 -21.08 -24.30 -2.11
CA GLY A 26 -20.92 -24.98 -0.82
C GLY A 26 -20.72 -24.02 0.36
N VAL A 27 -21.40 -22.87 0.35
CA VAL A 27 -21.33 -21.87 1.43
C VAL A 27 -22.70 -21.64 2.06
N ASP A 28 -22.72 -21.31 3.34
CA ASP A 28 -23.98 -21.12 4.10
C ASP A 28 -24.88 -20.03 3.53
N SER A 29 -24.29 -18.98 2.96
CA SER A 29 -25.05 -17.90 2.34
C SER A 29 -24.23 -17.10 1.33
N MET A 30 -24.92 -16.60 0.31
CA MET A 30 -24.40 -15.59 -0.61
C MET A 30 -25.20 -14.30 -0.44
N LYS A 31 -24.51 -13.16 -0.45
CA LYS A 31 -25.17 -11.86 -0.36
C LYS A 31 -25.82 -11.49 -1.69
N ILE A 32 -27.01 -10.91 -1.65
CA ILE A 32 -27.73 -10.34 -2.82
C ILE A 32 -26.83 -9.37 -3.61
N THR A 33 -26.02 -8.57 -2.91
CA THR A 33 -25.08 -7.63 -3.53
C THR A 33 -24.01 -8.30 -4.40
N ALA A 34 -23.74 -9.59 -4.21
CA ALA A 34 -22.86 -10.35 -5.09
C ALA A 34 -23.52 -10.60 -6.46
N ILE A 35 -24.82 -10.88 -6.50
CA ILE A 35 -25.60 -11.05 -7.74
C ILE A 35 -25.63 -9.73 -8.51
N GLN A 36 -25.96 -8.63 -7.83
CA GLN A 36 -25.95 -7.29 -8.42
C GLN A 36 -24.58 -6.93 -9.00
N ARG A 37 -23.50 -7.28 -8.28
CA ARG A 37 -22.13 -7.06 -8.78
C ARG A 37 -21.82 -7.92 -9.99
N ASN A 38 -22.23 -9.20 -10.00
CA ASN A 38 -22.02 -10.07 -11.17
C ASN A 38 -22.72 -9.49 -12.40
N MET A 39 -23.99 -9.09 -12.27
CA MET A 39 -24.74 -8.42 -13.35
C MET A 39 -24.06 -7.14 -13.83
N PHE A 40 -23.53 -6.33 -12.91
CA PHE A 40 -22.80 -5.12 -13.26
C PHE A 40 -21.50 -5.42 -14.00
N GLU A 41 -20.73 -6.40 -13.52
CA GLU A 41 -19.47 -6.86 -14.12
C GLU A 41 -19.65 -7.60 -15.45
N SER A 42 -20.89 -7.93 -15.84
CA SER A 42 -21.22 -8.51 -17.14
C SER A 42 -21.46 -7.48 -18.23
N ARG A 43 -21.41 -6.18 -17.92
CA ARG A 43 -21.52 -5.11 -18.92
C ARG A 43 -20.27 -5.03 -19.77
N GLU A 44 -20.44 -4.77 -21.06
CA GLU A 44 -19.32 -4.54 -21.99
C GLU A 44 -18.46 -3.36 -21.54
N GLU A 45 -19.09 -2.27 -21.11
CA GLU A 45 -18.40 -1.09 -20.61
C GLU A 45 -18.93 -0.65 -19.24
N ILE A 46 -18.00 -0.39 -18.34
CA ILE A 46 -18.24 0.06 -16.98
C ILE A 46 -17.48 1.37 -16.75
N PRO A 47 -18.16 2.46 -16.34
CA PRO A 47 -17.50 3.73 -16.07
C PRO A 47 -16.57 3.63 -14.84
N VAL A 48 -15.35 4.13 -14.99
CA VAL A 48 -14.33 4.21 -13.93
C VAL A 48 -14.29 5.64 -13.39
N ARG A 49 -14.98 5.86 -12.27
CA ARG A 49 -15.09 7.19 -11.65
C ARG A 49 -13.75 7.86 -11.34
N ALA A 50 -12.72 7.07 -11.03
CA ALA A 50 -11.41 7.60 -10.64
C ALA A 50 -10.61 8.20 -11.80
N THR A 51 -10.81 7.70 -13.03
CA THR A 51 -10.03 8.11 -14.20
C THR A 51 -10.88 8.78 -15.29
N GLY A 52 -12.20 8.82 -15.12
CA GLY A 52 -13.13 9.41 -16.10
C GLY A 52 -13.30 8.59 -17.39
N GLY A 53 -12.72 7.38 -17.45
CA GLY A 53 -12.83 6.47 -18.61
C GLY A 53 -13.78 5.30 -18.39
N THR A 54 -13.81 4.36 -19.35
CA THR A 54 -14.52 3.08 -19.24
C THR A 54 -13.52 1.94 -19.07
N ARG A 55 -13.96 0.85 -18.45
CA ARG A 55 -13.28 -0.44 -18.45
C ARG A 55 -14.22 -1.53 -18.91
N ARG A 56 -13.68 -2.63 -19.43
CA ARG A 56 -14.47 -3.82 -19.73
C ARG A 56 -14.92 -4.51 -18.44
N GLY A 57 -16.16 -5.00 -18.40
CA GLY A 57 -16.66 -5.82 -17.30
C GLY A 57 -15.93 -7.16 -17.21
N LYS A 58 -15.75 -7.67 -15.99
CA LYS A 58 -15.04 -8.94 -15.74
C LYS A 58 -15.66 -10.13 -16.51
N TYR A 59 -16.97 -10.13 -16.68
CA TYR A 59 -17.74 -11.21 -17.29
C TYR A 59 -18.35 -10.79 -18.64
N ALA A 60 -17.77 -9.79 -19.33
CA ALA A 60 -18.32 -9.30 -20.59
C ALA A 60 -18.35 -10.37 -21.70
N ASP A 61 -17.40 -11.32 -21.69
CA ASP A 61 -17.31 -12.40 -22.67
C ASP A 61 -18.26 -13.59 -22.39
N ASP A 62 -18.76 -13.72 -21.15
CA ASP A 62 -19.77 -14.72 -20.74
C ASP A 62 -20.69 -14.08 -19.67
N PRO A 63 -21.64 -13.23 -20.11
CA PRO A 63 -22.41 -12.38 -19.21
C PRO A 63 -23.37 -13.18 -18.33
N PHE A 64 -23.60 -12.67 -17.12
CA PHE A 64 -24.62 -13.21 -16.22
C PHE A 64 -26.00 -13.11 -16.89
N PRO A 65 -26.88 -14.11 -16.72
CA PRO A 65 -28.22 -14.10 -17.30
C PRO A 65 -28.96 -12.79 -17.02
N LYS A 66 -29.34 -12.08 -18.09
CA LYS A 66 -30.11 -10.83 -18.00
C LYS A 66 -31.49 -11.12 -17.39
N PRO A 67 -32.05 -10.21 -16.57
CA PRO A 67 -33.40 -10.38 -16.05
C PRO A 67 -34.43 -10.32 -17.17
N ASP A 68 -35.53 -11.05 -16.99
CA ASP A 68 -36.64 -11.08 -17.94
C ASP A 68 -37.53 -9.84 -17.79
N GLY A 69 -37.55 -9.24 -16.60
CA GLY A 69 -38.24 -7.99 -16.34
C GLY A 69 -37.85 -7.34 -15.03
N TYR A 70 -38.54 -6.24 -14.72
CA TYR A 70 -38.37 -5.50 -13.48
C TYR A 70 -39.74 -5.23 -12.86
N ALA A 71 -39.89 -5.60 -11.59
CA ALA A 71 -40.99 -5.14 -10.75
C ALA A 71 -40.51 -3.87 -10.04
N GLY A 72 -40.82 -2.71 -10.63
CA GLY A 72 -40.25 -1.43 -10.21
C GLY A 72 -38.75 -1.39 -10.50
N THR A 73 -37.91 -1.38 -9.46
CA THR A 73 -36.45 -1.42 -9.59
C THR A 73 -35.86 -2.81 -9.36
N MET A 74 -36.69 -3.79 -8.98
CA MET A 74 -36.26 -5.13 -8.60
C MET A 74 -36.28 -6.05 -9.83
N PRO A 75 -35.13 -6.58 -10.26
CA PRO A 75 -35.09 -7.53 -11.38
C PRO A 75 -35.68 -8.88 -10.97
N TRP A 76 -36.37 -9.52 -11.90
CA TRP A 76 -36.86 -10.89 -11.77
C TRP A 76 -36.50 -11.73 -13.01
N TRP A 77 -36.47 -13.05 -12.82
CA TRP A 77 -36.22 -14.05 -13.86
C TRP A 77 -37.31 -15.11 -13.85
N HIS A 78 -37.66 -15.70 -14.98
CA HIS A 78 -38.58 -16.82 -15.02
C HIS A 78 -37.97 -18.03 -14.30
N VAL A 79 -38.77 -18.80 -13.55
CA VAL A 79 -38.26 -19.93 -12.74
C VAL A 79 -37.48 -20.98 -13.54
N HIS A 80 -37.83 -21.19 -14.80
CA HIS A 80 -37.17 -22.13 -15.71
C HIS A 80 -35.75 -21.71 -16.12
N ARG A 81 -35.34 -20.48 -15.80
CA ARG A 81 -33.95 -20.02 -16.01
C ARG A 81 -33.00 -20.44 -14.89
N ALA A 82 -33.49 -21.19 -13.88
CA ALA A 82 -32.65 -21.73 -12.82
C ALA A 82 -31.43 -22.48 -13.38
N ASP A 83 -31.64 -23.36 -14.37
CA ASP A 83 -30.56 -24.15 -14.98
C ASP A 83 -29.50 -23.27 -15.66
N GLU A 84 -29.92 -22.21 -16.36
CA GLU A 84 -29.00 -21.26 -17.00
C GLU A 84 -28.15 -20.51 -15.96
N VAL A 85 -28.77 -20.09 -14.86
CA VAL A 85 -28.07 -19.43 -13.75
C VAL A 85 -27.11 -20.40 -13.06
N GLU A 86 -27.52 -21.65 -12.87
CA GLU A 86 -26.68 -22.69 -12.29
C GLU A 86 -25.44 -22.96 -13.15
N GLU A 87 -25.62 -23.12 -14.46
CA GLU A 87 -24.52 -23.32 -15.40
C GLU A 87 -23.57 -22.12 -15.41
N TRP A 88 -24.09 -20.89 -15.35
CA TRP A 88 -23.24 -19.72 -15.22
C TRP A 88 -22.39 -19.78 -13.94
N PHE A 89 -22.98 -20.13 -12.79
CA PHE A 89 -22.22 -20.28 -11.54
C PHE A 89 -21.17 -21.39 -11.58
N LYS A 90 -21.45 -22.49 -12.29
CA LYS A 90 -20.48 -23.58 -12.50
C LYS A 90 -19.29 -23.13 -13.35
N ARG A 91 -19.53 -22.30 -14.39
CA ARG A 91 -18.45 -21.70 -15.22
C ARG A 91 -17.68 -20.61 -14.47
N HIS A 92 -18.33 -19.91 -13.54
CA HIS A 92 -17.75 -18.81 -12.74
C HIS A 92 -17.76 -19.13 -11.24
N PRO A 93 -17.05 -20.18 -10.79
CA PRO A 93 -17.08 -20.58 -9.40
C PRO A 93 -16.54 -19.46 -8.52
N ARG A 94 -17.19 -19.26 -7.37
CA ARG A 94 -16.69 -18.32 -6.37
C ARG A 94 -15.34 -18.83 -5.86
N ARG A 95 -14.33 -17.96 -5.88
CA ARG A 95 -13.02 -18.21 -5.27
C ARG A 95 -13.21 -18.69 -3.83
N GLN A 96 -12.74 -19.89 -3.54
CA GLN A 96 -12.75 -20.48 -2.22
C GLN A 96 -11.58 -19.98 -1.40
N LYS A 97 -11.72 -20.07 -0.07
CA LYS A 97 -10.64 -19.76 0.86
C LYS A 97 -9.57 -20.84 0.71
N GLY A 98 -8.53 -20.57 -0.08
CA GLY A 98 -7.45 -21.52 -0.34
C GLY A 98 -6.95 -21.51 -1.78
N ASP A 99 -7.75 -20.98 -2.71
CA ASP A 99 -7.47 -21.03 -4.15
C ASP A 99 -6.23 -20.23 -4.59
N GLY A 100 -5.55 -19.53 -3.69
CA GLY A 100 -4.36 -18.71 -3.98
C GLY A 100 -4.61 -17.48 -4.86
N ILE A 101 -5.73 -17.43 -5.58
CA ILE A 101 -6.08 -16.35 -6.49
C ILE A 101 -7.03 -15.40 -5.74
N GLY A 102 -6.48 -14.36 -5.11
CA GLY A 102 -7.29 -13.30 -4.46
C GLY A 102 -7.06 -13.13 -2.97
N GLY A 103 -5.81 -13.25 -2.51
CA GLY A 103 -5.39 -12.42 -1.38
C GLY A 103 -5.13 -11.02 -1.93
N GLY A 104 -5.96 -10.03 -1.57
CA GLY A 104 -5.44 -8.67 -1.55
C GLY A 104 -4.13 -8.71 -0.77
N VAL A 105 -3.06 -8.12 -1.33
CA VAL A 105 -1.71 -8.08 -0.76
C VAL A 105 -1.85 -8.01 0.76
N ARG A 106 -1.47 -9.08 1.47
CA ARG A 106 -1.69 -9.18 2.91
C ARG A 106 -1.16 -7.88 3.52
N ARG A 107 -1.84 -7.27 4.50
CA ARG A 107 -1.36 -6.02 5.12
C ARG A 107 0.13 -6.10 5.52
N ALA A 108 0.60 -7.29 5.88
CA ALA A 108 2.01 -7.61 6.11
C ALA A 108 2.90 -7.41 4.88
N ASP A 109 2.51 -7.85 3.69
CA ASP A 109 3.25 -7.68 2.44
C ASP A 109 3.20 -6.22 1.95
N ALA A 110 2.08 -5.53 2.14
CA ALA A 110 1.97 -4.10 1.82
C ALA A 110 2.82 -3.24 2.78
N GLN A 111 2.83 -3.58 4.06
CA GLN A 111 3.72 -2.97 5.05
C GLN A 111 5.19 -3.33 4.79
N ALA A 112 5.50 -4.55 4.36
CA ALA A 112 6.85 -4.96 3.99
C ALA A 112 7.34 -4.21 2.75
N ARG A 113 6.49 -4.03 1.72
CA ARG A 113 6.82 -3.22 0.54
C ARG A 113 6.95 -1.74 0.88
N GLN A 114 6.10 -1.18 1.74
CA GLN A 114 6.25 0.20 2.23
C GLN A 114 7.45 0.39 3.15
N ALA A 115 7.83 -0.62 3.95
CA ALA A 115 9.03 -0.61 4.75
C ALA A 115 10.27 -0.68 3.86
N ALA A 116 10.29 -1.59 2.88
CA ALA A 116 11.36 -1.69 1.89
C ALA A 116 11.49 -0.40 1.06
N HIS A 117 10.38 0.20 0.63
CA HIS A 117 10.40 1.49 -0.08
C HIS A 117 10.92 2.62 0.80
N ARG A 118 10.49 2.72 2.07
CA ARG A 118 11.01 3.72 3.01
C ARG A 118 12.48 3.51 3.33
N VAL A 119 12.95 2.27 3.43
CA VAL A 119 14.37 1.94 3.59
C VAL A 119 15.13 2.34 2.34
N ALA A 120 14.65 2.00 1.14
CA ALA A 120 15.28 2.39 -0.12
C ALA A 120 15.29 3.90 -0.36
N GLU A 121 14.23 4.62 0.01
CA GLU A 121 14.18 6.09 -0.02
C GLU A 121 15.09 6.70 1.04
N ALA A 122 15.15 6.12 2.24
CA ALA A 122 16.09 6.56 3.26
C ALA A 122 17.53 6.30 2.83
N GLU A 123 17.83 5.18 2.18
CA GLU A 123 19.15 4.86 1.61
C GLU A 123 19.52 5.80 0.46
N LYS A 124 18.56 6.14 -0.41
CA LYS A 124 18.77 7.09 -1.51
C LYS A 124 18.94 8.53 -1.01
N ALA A 125 18.15 8.96 -0.03
CA ALA A 125 18.34 10.23 0.66
C ALA A 125 19.64 10.24 1.48
N VAL A 126 20.09 9.08 1.95
CA VAL A 126 21.36 8.93 2.63
C VAL A 126 22.52 9.09 1.65
N ALA A 127 22.42 8.49 0.46
CA ALA A 127 23.40 8.61 -0.61
C ALA A 127 23.49 10.04 -1.17
N SER A 128 22.39 10.80 -1.22
CA SER A 128 22.40 12.19 -1.71
C SER A 128 23.00 13.20 -0.72
N ASP A 129 23.18 12.83 0.56
CA ASP A 129 23.69 13.70 1.64
C ASP A 129 25.11 13.32 2.08
N LEU A 130 25.78 12.43 1.33
CA LEU A 130 27.18 12.05 1.54
C LEU A 130 28.07 12.84 0.58
N PRO A 131 29.17 13.44 1.07
CA PRO A 131 30.05 14.19 0.20
C PRO A 131 30.84 13.26 -0.73
N VAL A 132 31.14 13.75 -1.92
CA VAL A 132 31.91 12.99 -2.93
C VAL A 132 33.37 12.88 -2.51
N ARG A 133 33.91 13.89 -1.82
CA ARG A 133 35.28 13.88 -1.27
C ARG A 133 35.30 14.40 0.17
N LEU A 134 35.98 13.66 1.03
CA LEU A 134 36.19 14.00 2.43
C LEU A 134 37.69 14.07 2.72
N VAL A 135 38.17 15.20 3.25
CA VAL A 135 39.53 15.34 3.79
C VAL A 135 39.44 15.69 5.26
N VAL A 136 40.16 14.96 6.11
CA VAL A 136 40.11 15.10 7.57
C VAL A 136 41.51 15.37 8.08
N ASN A 137 41.69 16.48 8.77
CA ASN A 137 42.93 16.84 9.44
C ASN A 137 42.67 17.10 10.91
N ARG A 138 43.43 16.46 11.79
CA ARG A 138 43.38 16.73 13.23
C ARG A 138 44.49 17.69 13.61
N ALA A 139 44.14 18.75 14.31
CA ALA A 139 45.06 19.74 14.85
C ALA A 139 44.72 19.98 16.33
N GLY A 140 45.34 19.19 17.22
CA GLY A 140 45.12 19.28 18.66
C GLY A 140 43.68 18.93 19.07
N ASP A 141 43.01 19.90 19.68
CA ASP A 141 41.61 19.86 20.13
C ASP A 141 40.60 20.13 18.99
N GLN A 142 41.07 20.45 17.79
CA GLN A 142 40.23 20.71 16.63
C GLN A 142 40.38 19.62 15.56
N VAL A 143 39.27 19.31 14.90
CA VAL A 143 39.21 18.50 13.69
C VAL A 143 38.70 19.39 12.55
N VAL A 144 39.52 19.50 11.50
CA VAL A 144 39.17 20.19 10.27
C VAL A 144 38.69 19.17 9.26
N VAL A 145 37.42 19.26 8.87
CA VAL A 145 36.80 18.40 7.86
C VAL A 145 36.50 19.24 6.62
N LYS A 146 37.02 18.83 5.47
CA LYS A 146 36.68 19.42 4.17
C LYS A 146 35.78 18.46 3.40
N ALA A 147 34.60 18.93 3.00
CA ALA A 147 33.60 18.17 2.27
C ALA A 147 33.05 19.02 1.12
N ASP A 148 33.21 18.55 -0.12
CA ASP A 148 32.70 19.20 -1.34
C ASP A 148 32.97 20.72 -1.46
N GLY A 149 34.13 21.17 -0.97
CA GLY A 149 34.55 22.58 -1.00
C GLY A 149 34.19 23.39 0.23
N GLU A 150 33.42 22.85 1.17
CA GLU A 150 33.17 23.46 2.48
C GLU A 150 34.20 22.97 3.52
N GLU A 151 34.63 23.86 4.41
CA GLU A 151 35.53 23.55 5.53
C GLU A 151 34.81 23.71 6.86
N PHE A 152 34.82 22.66 7.68
CA PHE A 152 34.26 22.62 9.03
C PHE A 152 35.40 22.52 10.03
N ARG A 153 35.44 23.43 11.01
CA ARG A 153 36.34 23.36 12.15
C ARG A 153 35.52 22.99 13.37
N LEU A 154 35.81 21.83 13.94
CA LEU A 154 34.98 21.16 14.93
C LEU A 154 35.81 20.78 16.14
N ASP A 155 35.25 20.98 17.33
CA ASP A 155 35.85 20.45 18.56
C ASP A 155 35.96 18.92 18.50
N ALA A 156 37.17 18.40 18.75
CA ALA A 156 37.48 16.99 18.63
C ALA A 156 36.72 16.15 19.66
N ALA A 157 36.51 16.64 20.88
CA ALA A 157 35.82 15.92 21.94
C ALA A 157 34.32 15.80 21.64
N VAL A 158 33.69 16.88 21.18
CA VAL A 158 32.27 16.89 20.79
C VAL A 158 32.05 16.02 19.55
N LEU A 159 32.96 16.05 18.57
CA LEU A 159 32.86 15.21 17.38
C LEU A 159 33.04 13.72 17.70
N ALA A 160 33.97 13.37 18.60
CA ALA A 160 34.12 12.00 19.08
C ALA A 160 32.87 11.52 19.85
N ALA A 161 32.25 12.38 20.66
CA ALA A 161 30.98 12.07 21.30
C ALA A 161 29.86 11.81 20.28
N ALA A 162 29.79 12.63 19.23
CA ALA A 162 28.82 12.45 18.14
C ALA A 162 28.98 11.10 17.42
N LEU A 163 30.22 10.66 17.20
CA LEU A 163 30.52 9.33 16.62
C LEU A 163 30.05 8.19 17.53
N ARG A 164 30.27 8.28 18.85
CA ARG A 164 29.85 7.26 19.83
C ARG A 164 28.33 7.18 20.00
N LEU A 165 27.63 8.30 19.96
CA LEU A 165 26.17 8.36 20.10
C LEU A 165 25.42 7.85 18.86
N ARG A 166 26.09 7.82 17.69
CA ARG A 166 25.48 7.43 16.42
C ARG A 166 24.91 6.00 16.42
N PRO A 167 25.65 4.93 16.80
CA PRO A 167 25.09 3.58 16.89
C PRO A 167 23.97 3.49 17.94
N VAL A 168 24.09 4.19 19.07
CA VAL A 168 23.10 4.19 20.16
C VAL A 168 21.73 4.67 19.67
N TYR A 169 21.70 5.69 18.82
CA TYR A 169 20.47 6.25 18.27
C TYR A 169 20.09 5.73 16.88
N GLY A 170 20.70 4.63 16.42
CA GLY A 170 20.42 4.03 15.12
C GLY A 170 20.67 4.99 13.96
N GLY A 171 21.71 5.83 14.05
CA GLY A 171 22.10 6.79 13.01
C GLY A 171 21.18 8.00 12.85
N ARG A 172 20.19 8.21 13.73
CA ARG A 172 19.24 9.33 13.60
C ARG A 172 19.87 10.67 13.99
N LYS A 173 20.22 11.49 12.98
CA LYS A 173 20.85 12.83 13.13
C LYS A 173 20.21 13.70 14.22
N ALA A 174 18.89 13.83 14.22
CA ALA A 174 18.18 14.69 15.17
C ALA A 174 18.34 14.22 16.63
N LYS A 175 18.38 12.90 16.88
CA LYS A 175 18.55 12.35 18.22
C LYS A 175 19.98 12.55 18.74
N VAL A 176 20.97 12.34 17.86
CA VAL A 176 22.39 12.63 18.17
C VAL A 176 22.55 14.12 18.50
N ALA A 177 22.01 15.01 17.68
CA ALA A 177 22.07 16.45 17.93
C ALA A 177 21.41 16.84 19.28
N SER A 178 20.22 16.31 19.59
CA SER A 178 19.58 16.57 20.89
C SER A 178 20.40 16.09 22.08
N ALA A 179 21.10 14.95 21.97
CA ALA A 179 21.99 14.45 23.02
C ALA A 179 23.23 15.37 23.18
N LEU A 180 23.84 15.80 22.08
CA LEU A 180 24.98 16.74 22.12
C LEU A 180 24.61 18.08 22.76
N VAL A 181 23.45 18.65 22.44
CA VAL A 181 22.95 19.88 23.09
C VAL A 181 22.85 19.69 24.61
N ARG A 182 22.32 18.54 25.04
CA ARG A 182 22.12 18.25 26.47
C ARG A 182 23.42 17.96 27.22
N GLU A 183 24.35 17.24 26.60
CA GLU A 183 25.55 16.71 27.26
C GLU A 183 26.77 17.62 27.13
N HIS A 184 26.85 18.39 26.04
CA HIS A 184 28.00 19.24 25.72
C HIS A 184 27.65 20.73 25.64
N GLY A 185 26.38 21.11 25.83
CA GLY A 185 25.95 22.51 25.88
C GLY A 185 26.11 23.28 24.56
N VAL A 186 26.39 22.58 23.45
CA VAL A 186 26.51 23.18 22.12
C VAL A 186 25.15 23.66 21.60
N SER A 187 25.16 24.64 20.70
CA SER A 187 23.92 25.11 20.09
C SER A 187 23.27 24.03 19.22
N ARG A 188 21.96 24.14 18.95
CA ARG A 188 21.23 23.14 18.14
C ARG A 188 21.79 23.01 16.72
N ASP A 189 22.12 24.14 16.09
CA ASP A 189 22.63 24.16 14.71
C ASP A 189 24.04 23.59 14.62
N GLU A 190 24.87 23.89 15.63
CA GLU A 190 26.19 23.31 15.78
C GLU A 190 26.12 21.80 16.05
N ALA A 191 25.22 21.35 16.94
CA ALA A 191 24.98 19.93 17.19
C ALA A 191 24.50 19.17 15.95
N LEU A 192 23.67 19.81 15.10
CA LEU A 192 23.25 19.26 13.82
C LEU A 192 24.42 19.16 12.83
N THR A 193 25.38 20.08 12.91
CA THR A 193 26.61 20.07 12.12
C THR A 193 27.52 18.93 12.57
N PHE A 194 27.77 18.79 13.88
CA PHE A 194 28.50 17.65 14.46
C PHE A 194 27.86 16.31 14.08
N ALA A 195 26.54 16.16 14.22
CA ALA A 195 25.84 14.94 13.87
C ALA A 195 25.90 14.61 12.35
N ARG A 196 25.93 15.65 11.49
CA ARG A 196 26.13 15.48 10.04
C ARG A 196 27.55 15.00 9.73
N VAL A 197 28.56 15.68 10.27
CA VAL A 197 29.96 15.36 10.01
C VAL A 197 30.36 13.99 10.59
N ALA A 198 29.88 13.66 11.79
CA ALA A 198 30.07 12.32 12.38
C ALA A 198 29.49 11.21 11.50
N ARG A 199 28.36 11.47 10.82
CA ARG A 199 27.79 10.51 9.86
C ARG A 199 28.70 10.33 8.63
N TRP A 200 29.26 11.41 8.09
CA TRP A 200 30.19 11.34 6.96
C TRP A 200 31.45 10.54 7.33
N LEU A 201 32.06 10.85 8.47
CA LEU A 201 33.26 10.15 8.97
C LEU A 201 32.99 8.66 9.22
N SER A 202 31.88 8.34 9.88
CA SER A 202 31.52 6.95 10.16
C SER A 202 31.21 6.14 8.89
N HIS A 203 30.69 6.77 7.83
CA HIS A 203 30.50 6.11 6.54
C HIS A 203 31.83 5.91 5.80
N ALA A 204 32.75 6.87 5.90
CA ALA A 204 34.09 6.77 5.34
C ALA A 204 35.03 5.84 6.13
N GLY A 205 34.58 5.28 7.25
CA GLY A 205 35.40 4.42 8.12
C GLY A 205 36.51 5.16 8.87
N VAL A 206 36.37 6.47 9.06
CA VAL A 206 37.35 7.31 9.78
C VAL A 206 37.05 7.26 11.28
N ASP A 207 38.04 6.89 12.07
CA ASP A 207 37.99 6.92 13.54
C ASP A 207 38.80 8.12 14.07
N LEU A 208 38.37 8.70 15.20
CA LEU A 208 38.94 9.93 15.81
C LEU A 208 39.39 9.70 17.25
#